data_AF-G7YST6-F1
#
_entry.id   AF-G7YST6-F1
#
_cell.length_a   1.000
_cell.length_b   1.000
_cell.length_c   1.000
_cell.angle_alpha   90.00
_cell.angle_beta   90.00
_cell.angle_gamma   90.00
#
_symmetry.space_group_name_H-M   'P 1'
#
loop_
_entity.id
_entity.type
_entity.pdbx_description
1 polymer ?
#
loop_
_entity_poly.entity_id
_entity_poly.type
_entity_poly.pdbx_seq_one_letter_code
_entity_poly.pdbx_strand_id
1 'polypeptide(L)'
;MEKMRPVPRTVFAQPKEFHNIEEQKKQNRERIKELRLESDTRQPSCARLSVRKKKQQELHHPSMFKAQPVKRVSNKAEVRLNTASIVREWEVYKKMEEEQEKKFCDLEAGAFDCIAYKSWRSEQEKRKTSDRLALAEKLRLNSLLSRESAFHAKRKLLQEKRTNASSLEEESHRLQEQLERTNKAELIKASIVAKGVRANRAGVRHAARKVQVDKKNTAKMMAYEKQKDHERINEQLDEDRRKKASIIKRIRSEEEAWLLEKENYPRPYDPTDIPGYGLLSEMSLAELKERLFLLRQQNSIILADKIKDIKCQRQTKIENITELQKLISCFKNAKAASRSPSK
;
A
#
# COMPACT_ATOMS: atom_id res chain seq x y z
N MET A 1 -29.20 -88.11 0.37
CA MET A 1 -28.48 -86.83 0.18
C MET A 1 -28.82 -86.27 -1.19
N GLU A 2 -29.81 -85.37 -1.28
CA GLU A 2 -30.02 -84.62 -2.52
C GLU A 2 -28.88 -83.64 -2.76
N LYS A 3 -28.44 -83.49 -4.00
CA LYS A 3 -27.40 -82.52 -4.38
C LYS A 3 -28.06 -81.15 -4.54
N MET A 4 -27.58 -80.15 -3.81
CA MET A 4 -28.06 -78.77 -3.95
C MET A 4 -27.96 -78.29 -5.40
N ARG A 5 -28.97 -77.56 -5.86
CA ARG A 5 -28.99 -76.98 -7.21
C ARG A 5 -27.88 -75.92 -7.32
N PRO A 6 -27.08 -75.90 -8.40
CA PRO A 6 -26.02 -74.92 -8.54
C PRO A 6 -26.60 -73.51 -8.68
N VAL A 7 -25.96 -72.53 -8.03
CA VAL A 7 -26.37 -71.12 -8.09
C VAL A 7 -26.29 -70.61 -9.54
N PRO A 8 -27.33 -69.92 -10.06
CA PRO A 8 -27.29 -69.36 -11.41
C PRO A 8 -26.11 -68.41 -11.61
N ARG A 9 -25.37 -68.60 -12.72
CA ARG A 9 -24.17 -67.78 -13.04
C ARG A 9 -24.47 -66.28 -13.13
N THR A 10 -25.72 -65.90 -13.37
CA THR A 10 -26.20 -64.51 -13.38
C THR A 10 -25.99 -63.77 -12.06
N VAL A 11 -25.92 -64.47 -10.92
CA VAL A 11 -25.64 -63.86 -9.60
C VAL A 11 -24.22 -63.25 -9.53
N PHE A 12 -23.29 -63.75 -10.34
CA PHE A 12 -21.90 -63.28 -10.41
C PHE A 12 -21.61 -62.42 -11.65
N ALA A 13 -22.62 -62.16 -12.49
CA ALA A 13 -22.47 -61.30 -13.66
C ALA A 13 -22.65 -59.83 -13.24
N GLN A 14 -21.70 -58.96 -13.61
CA GLN A 14 -21.82 -57.53 -13.31
C GLN A 14 -23.01 -56.91 -14.09
N PRO A 15 -23.83 -56.05 -13.45
CA PRO A 15 -24.89 -55.31 -14.15
C PRO A 15 -24.33 -54.46 -15.29
N LYS A 16 -25.05 -54.42 -16.42
CA LYS A 16 -24.66 -53.66 -17.63
C LYS A 16 -24.39 -52.17 -17.34
N GLU A 17 -25.02 -51.62 -16.32
CA GLU A 17 -24.83 -50.25 -15.82
C GLU A 17 -23.36 -49.94 -15.46
N PHE A 18 -22.60 -50.91 -14.93
CA PHE A 18 -21.17 -50.72 -14.64
C PHE A 18 -20.37 -50.43 -15.92
N HIS A 19 -20.68 -51.13 -17.01
CA HIS A 19 -20.02 -50.92 -18.31
C HIS A 19 -20.33 -49.52 -18.85
N ASN A 20 -21.60 -49.10 -18.82
CA ASN A 20 -22.02 -47.75 -19.21
C ASN A 20 -21.30 -46.66 -18.39
N ILE A 21 -21.11 -46.89 -17.08
CA ILE A 21 -20.38 -45.98 -16.19
C ILE A 21 -18.87 -45.94 -16.53
N GLU A 22 -18.27 -47.05 -16.95
CA GLU A 22 -16.87 -47.08 -17.39
C GLU A 22 -16.67 -46.37 -18.74
N GLU A 23 -17.59 -46.54 -19.69
CA GLU A 23 -17.59 -45.79 -20.95
C GLU A 23 -17.75 -44.28 -20.71
N GLN A 24 -18.69 -43.86 -19.85
CA GLN A 24 -18.83 -42.45 -19.46
C GLN A 24 -17.58 -41.92 -18.76
N LYS A 25 -16.91 -42.71 -17.91
CA LYS A 25 -15.62 -42.34 -17.30
C LYS A 25 -14.51 -42.20 -18.35
N LYS A 26 -14.50 -43.04 -19.39
CA LYS A 26 -13.55 -42.96 -20.52
C LYS A 26 -13.78 -41.70 -21.35
N GLN A 27 -15.02 -41.46 -21.80
CA GLN A 27 -15.41 -40.27 -22.57
C GLN A 27 -15.11 -38.98 -21.80
N ASN A 28 -15.40 -38.92 -20.49
CA ASN A 28 -15.05 -37.77 -19.66
C ASN A 28 -13.53 -37.57 -19.53
N ARG A 29 -12.74 -38.65 -19.42
CA ARG A 29 -11.26 -38.56 -19.44
C ARG A 29 -10.71 -38.07 -20.79
N GLU A 30 -11.37 -38.40 -21.89
CA GLU A 30 -11.01 -37.94 -23.23
C GLU A 30 -11.34 -36.45 -23.40
N ARG A 31 -12.58 -36.04 -23.08
CA ARG A 31 -13.02 -34.64 -23.08
C ARG A 31 -12.20 -33.72 -22.17
N ILE A 32 -11.72 -34.22 -21.02
CA ILE A 32 -10.82 -33.47 -20.13
C ILE A 32 -9.44 -33.26 -20.76
N LYS A 33 -8.92 -34.20 -21.57
CA LYS A 33 -7.66 -34.00 -22.31
C LYS A 33 -7.83 -32.96 -23.42
N GLU A 34 -8.95 -32.99 -24.13
CA GLU A 34 -9.27 -32.03 -25.20
C GLU A 34 -9.38 -30.60 -24.65
N LEU A 35 -10.20 -30.40 -23.61
CA LEU A 35 -10.35 -29.11 -22.93
C LEU A 35 -9.03 -28.59 -22.35
N ARG A 36 -8.16 -29.50 -21.86
CA ARG A 36 -6.81 -29.13 -21.44
C ARG A 36 -5.97 -28.66 -22.63
N LEU A 37 -5.97 -29.36 -23.76
CA LEU A 37 -5.19 -28.97 -24.95
C LEU A 37 -5.68 -27.63 -25.53
N GLU A 38 -6.99 -27.39 -25.52
CA GLU A 38 -7.60 -26.11 -25.89
C GLU A 38 -7.19 -24.98 -24.92
N SER A 39 -7.11 -25.27 -23.62
CA SER A 39 -6.60 -24.34 -22.61
C SER A 39 -5.09 -24.06 -22.77
N ASP A 40 -4.28 -25.10 -22.95
CA ASP A 40 -2.81 -25.01 -23.08
C ASP A 40 -2.42 -24.26 -24.39
N THR A 41 -3.21 -24.39 -25.47
CA THR A 41 -3.03 -23.61 -26.72
C THR A 41 -3.44 -22.15 -26.57
N ARG A 42 -4.55 -21.84 -25.88
CA ARG A 42 -4.99 -20.47 -25.57
C ARG A 42 -4.19 -19.79 -24.46
N GLN A 43 -3.31 -20.50 -23.76
CA GLN A 43 -2.54 -19.96 -22.63
C GLN A 43 -1.62 -18.79 -23.08
N PRO A 44 -1.71 -17.60 -22.46
CA PRO A 44 -0.87 -16.46 -22.80
C PRO A 44 0.60 -16.69 -22.40
N SER A 45 1.52 -16.01 -23.10
CA SER A 45 2.98 -16.23 -22.98
C SER A 45 3.50 -16.17 -21.53
N CYS A 46 2.99 -15.25 -20.72
CA CYS A 46 3.36 -15.10 -19.30
C CYS A 46 2.95 -16.29 -18.40
N ALA A 47 1.91 -17.04 -18.77
CA ALA A 47 1.46 -18.22 -18.02
C ALA A 47 2.12 -19.52 -18.51
N ARG A 48 2.77 -19.50 -19.68
CA ARG A 48 3.64 -20.58 -20.16
C ARG A 48 4.93 -20.60 -19.34
N LEU A 49 4.86 -21.20 -18.16
CA LEU A 49 6.04 -21.49 -17.33
C LEU A 49 7.06 -22.27 -18.17
N SER A 50 8.06 -21.58 -18.72
CA SER A 50 9.06 -22.23 -19.55
C SER A 50 9.86 -23.19 -18.66
N VAL A 51 9.57 -24.49 -18.76
CA VAL A 51 10.39 -25.54 -18.15
C VAL A 51 11.66 -25.72 -18.97
N ARG A 52 12.43 -24.63 -19.10
CA ARG A 52 13.88 -24.72 -19.02
C ARG A 52 14.14 -25.58 -17.79
N LYS A 53 14.64 -26.79 -17.99
CA LYS A 53 15.05 -27.67 -16.89
C LYS A 53 16.23 -27.00 -16.18
N LYS A 54 15.92 -26.07 -15.27
CA LYS A 54 16.69 -25.93 -14.04
C LYS A 54 16.76 -27.34 -13.49
N LYS A 55 17.90 -28.00 -13.66
CA LYS A 55 18.28 -29.11 -12.80
C LYS A 55 17.98 -28.65 -11.38
N GLN A 56 17.55 -29.57 -10.51
CA GLN A 56 17.50 -29.29 -9.09
C GLN A 56 18.94 -29.11 -8.59
N GLN A 57 19.47 -27.91 -8.81
CA GLN A 57 20.19 -27.20 -7.77
C GLN A 57 19.21 -27.18 -6.60
N GLU A 58 19.40 -28.14 -5.70
CA GLU A 58 19.08 -27.96 -4.30
C GLU A 58 19.48 -26.55 -3.90
N LEU A 59 18.73 -25.90 -3.01
CA LEU A 59 19.19 -24.66 -2.37
C LEU A 59 20.27 -24.96 -1.31
N HIS A 60 21.20 -25.84 -1.67
CA HIS A 60 22.58 -25.78 -1.28
C HIS A 60 23.11 -24.42 -1.75
N HIS A 61 22.85 -23.38 -0.95
CA HIS A 61 23.50 -22.08 -1.09
C HIS A 61 25.00 -22.35 -1.24
N PRO A 62 25.62 -22.00 -2.37
CA PRO A 62 27.06 -22.07 -2.45
C PRO A 62 27.56 -21.00 -1.50
N SER A 63 28.16 -21.40 -0.38
CA SER A 63 29.12 -20.55 0.30
C SER A 63 30.16 -20.18 -0.75
N MET A 64 30.08 -18.98 -1.33
CA MET A 64 30.96 -18.58 -2.43
C MET A 64 32.42 -18.55 -1.98
N PHE A 65 32.64 -18.49 -0.66
CA PHE A 65 33.84 -19.03 -0.02
C PHE A 65 33.82 -20.56 -0.01
N LYS A 66 34.36 -21.16 -1.08
CA LYS A 66 35.16 -22.38 -0.92
C LYS A 66 36.40 -22.00 -0.13
N ALA A 67 36.31 -22.08 1.21
CA ALA A 67 37.44 -21.80 2.07
C ALA A 67 38.62 -22.70 1.69
N GLN A 68 39.71 -22.12 1.20
CA GLN A 68 40.95 -22.87 1.03
C GLN A 68 41.36 -23.41 2.42
N PRO A 69 41.83 -24.66 2.53
CA PRO A 69 42.35 -25.16 3.79
C PRO A 69 43.53 -24.28 4.19
N VAL A 70 43.38 -23.51 5.27
CA VAL A 70 44.38 -22.53 5.72
C VAL A 70 45.70 -23.28 5.90
N LYS A 71 46.69 -22.94 5.07
CA LYS A 71 48.06 -23.42 5.23
C LYS A 71 48.47 -23.08 6.65
N ARG A 72 48.65 -24.08 7.51
CA ARG A 72 49.06 -23.91 8.90
C ARG A 72 50.53 -23.49 8.93
N VAL A 73 50.79 -22.23 8.59
CA VAL A 73 52.11 -21.64 8.77
C VAL A 73 52.46 -21.80 10.24
N SER A 74 53.56 -22.49 10.52
CA SER A 74 54.01 -22.80 11.88
C SER A 74 54.66 -21.58 12.54
N ASN A 75 53.93 -20.46 12.54
CA ASN A 75 54.29 -19.22 13.20
C ASN A 75 54.28 -19.46 14.71
N LYS A 76 55.42 -19.93 15.23
CA LYS A 76 55.78 -19.86 16.65
C LYS A 76 56.05 -18.39 17.05
N ALA A 77 55.08 -17.51 16.76
CA ALA A 77 55.13 -16.13 17.21
C ALA A 77 54.99 -16.13 18.74
N GLU A 78 55.88 -15.41 19.42
CA GLU A 78 55.79 -15.21 20.86
C GLU A 78 54.65 -14.23 21.18
N VAL A 79 53.41 -14.74 21.10
CA VAL A 79 52.21 -14.00 21.47
C VAL A 79 52.26 -13.74 22.97
N ARG A 80 52.80 -12.57 23.36
CA ARG A 80 52.92 -12.16 24.76
C ARG A 80 51.55 -12.18 25.43
N LEU A 81 51.30 -13.21 26.23
CA LEU A 81 49.98 -13.50 26.78
C LEU A 81 49.49 -12.33 27.64
N ASN A 82 48.35 -11.77 27.28
CA ASN A 82 47.67 -10.77 28.09
C ASN A 82 47.22 -11.40 29.42
N THR A 83 47.25 -10.62 30.50
CA THR A 83 46.88 -11.06 31.85
C THR A 83 45.46 -11.64 31.89
N ALA A 84 44.52 -10.99 31.18
CA ALA A 84 43.15 -11.48 31.00
C ALA A 84 43.06 -12.79 30.20
N SER A 85 44.00 -13.07 29.29
CA SER A 85 44.03 -14.36 28.56
C SER A 85 44.47 -15.51 29.48
N ILE A 86 45.47 -15.25 30.35
CA ILE A 86 45.98 -16.22 31.33
C ILE A 86 44.87 -16.58 32.33
N VAL A 87 44.19 -15.58 32.91
CA VAL A 87 43.08 -15.81 33.85
C VAL A 87 41.92 -16.57 33.19
N ARG A 88 41.52 -16.21 31.96
CA ARG A 88 40.47 -16.95 31.23
C ARG A 88 40.85 -18.38 30.90
N GLU A 89 42.12 -18.63 30.55
CA GLU A 89 42.59 -19.98 30.25
C GLU A 89 42.61 -20.86 31.51
N TRP A 90 43.06 -20.32 32.65
CA TRP A 90 42.97 -21.01 33.94
C TRP A 90 41.52 -21.32 34.33
N GLU A 91 40.63 -20.33 34.23
CA GLU A 91 39.21 -20.47 34.57
C GLU A 91 38.50 -21.57 33.75
N VAL A 92 38.94 -21.82 32.51
CA VAL A 92 38.47 -22.96 31.70
C VAL A 92 39.02 -24.28 32.23
N TYR A 93 40.30 -24.37 32.60
CA TYR A 93 40.86 -25.60 33.15
C TYR A 93 40.28 -25.95 34.52
N LYS A 94 40.12 -24.96 35.42
CA LYS A 94 39.44 -25.11 36.71
C LYS A 94 38.00 -25.64 36.55
N LYS A 95 37.23 -25.08 35.60
CA LYS A 95 35.88 -25.60 35.30
C LYS A 95 35.90 -27.04 34.75
N MET A 96 36.84 -27.37 33.88
CA MET A 96 37.01 -28.74 33.35
C MET A 96 37.39 -29.75 34.45
N GLU A 97 38.16 -29.31 35.45
CA GLU A 97 38.57 -30.08 36.63
C GLU A 97 37.40 -30.30 37.59
N GLU A 98 36.69 -29.24 37.99
CA GLU A 98 35.42 -29.32 38.74
C GLU A 98 34.38 -30.21 38.03
N GLU A 99 34.38 -30.23 36.69
CA GLU A 99 33.54 -31.09 35.88
C GLU A 99 33.97 -32.55 35.87
N GLN A 100 35.27 -32.87 36.04
CA GLN A 100 35.70 -34.27 36.18
C GLN A 100 35.51 -34.73 37.61
N GLU A 101 35.83 -33.90 38.60
CA GLU A 101 35.60 -34.14 40.03
C GLU A 101 34.14 -34.54 40.29
N LYS A 102 33.18 -33.76 39.78
CA LYS A 102 31.74 -34.11 39.87
C LYS A 102 31.43 -35.46 39.22
N LYS A 103 32.01 -35.79 38.06
CA LYS A 103 31.83 -37.09 37.41
C LYS A 103 32.46 -38.24 38.20
N PHE A 104 33.58 -38.01 38.89
CA PHE A 104 34.18 -39.00 39.80
C PHE A 104 33.31 -39.20 41.03
N CYS A 105 32.86 -38.13 41.69
CA CYS A 105 31.91 -38.21 42.82
C CYS A 105 30.59 -38.90 42.42
N ASP A 106 30.05 -38.60 41.24
CA ASP A 106 28.87 -39.28 40.68
C ASP A 106 29.14 -40.79 40.52
N LEU A 107 30.28 -41.18 39.92
CA LEU A 107 30.65 -42.59 39.71
C LEU A 107 30.94 -43.33 41.03
N GLU A 108 31.60 -42.69 41.99
CA GLU A 108 31.85 -43.21 43.34
C GLU A 108 30.55 -43.38 44.15
N ALA A 109 29.57 -42.50 43.93
CA ALA A 109 28.21 -42.63 44.44
C ALA A 109 27.34 -43.65 43.66
N GLY A 110 27.90 -44.36 42.67
CA GLY A 110 27.21 -45.41 41.91
C GLY A 110 26.31 -44.90 40.78
N ALA A 111 26.68 -43.81 40.11
CA ALA A 111 25.87 -43.21 39.05
C ALA A 111 25.42 -44.20 37.95
N PHE A 112 24.15 -44.05 37.56
CA PHE A 112 23.43 -44.89 36.59
C PHE A 112 23.09 -46.33 37.02
N ASP A 113 22.55 -46.41 38.22
CA ASP A 113 21.66 -47.47 38.66
C ASP A 113 20.65 -47.89 37.55
N CYS A 114 20.53 -49.19 37.29
CA CYS A 114 19.72 -49.73 36.18
C CYS A 114 18.22 -49.42 36.30
N ILE A 115 17.76 -49.09 37.50
CA ILE A 115 16.38 -48.67 37.79
C ILE A 115 16.19 -47.19 37.39
N ALA A 116 17.15 -46.32 37.74
CA ALA A 116 17.13 -44.90 37.39
C ALA A 116 17.18 -44.67 35.88
N TYR A 117 17.95 -45.47 35.14
CA TYR A 117 17.94 -45.44 33.67
C TYR A 117 16.55 -45.76 33.09
N LYS A 118 15.88 -46.80 33.62
CA LYS A 118 14.56 -47.25 33.14
C LYS A 118 13.46 -46.25 33.45
N SER A 119 13.46 -45.64 34.64
CA SER A 119 12.50 -44.61 35.01
C SER A 119 12.68 -43.33 34.16
N TRP A 120 13.92 -42.86 34.00
CA TRP A 120 14.24 -41.75 33.11
C TRP A 120 13.82 -42.02 31.66
N ARG A 121 14.13 -43.20 31.11
CA ARG A 121 13.78 -43.54 29.72
C ARG A 121 12.26 -43.58 29.52
N SER A 122 11.51 -44.14 30.46
CA SER A 122 10.04 -44.12 30.45
C SER A 122 9.48 -42.70 30.51
N GLU A 123 10.06 -41.83 31.34
CA GLU A 123 9.68 -40.41 31.45
C GLU A 123 9.96 -39.63 30.15
N GLN A 124 11.11 -39.87 29.49
CA GLN A 124 11.40 -39.29 28.18
C GLN A 124 10.44 -39.78 27.08
N GLU A 125 9.98 -41.02 27.14
CA GLU A 125 8.97 -41.55 26.21
C GLU A 125 7.59 -40.93 26.46
N LYS A 126 7.16 -40.82 27.73
CA LYS A 126 5.92 -40.12 28.11
C LYS A 126 5.91 -38.68 27.60
N ARG A 127 7.00 -37.92 27.82
CA ARG A 127 7.15 -36.54 27.31
C ARG A 127 7.00 -36.50 25.79
N LYS A 128 7.75 -37.31 25.04
CA LYS A 128 7.64 -37.41 23.58
C LYS A 128 6.24 -37.78 23.09
N THR A 129 5.48 -38.60 23.82
CA THR A 129 4.07 -38.88 23.48
C THR A 129 3.15 -37.69 23.77
N SER A 130 3.35 -37.00 24.90
CA SER A 130 2.59 -35.79 25.27
C SER A 130 2.83 -34.67 24.25
N ASP A 131 4.08 -34.41 23.88
CA ASP A 131 4.47 -33.39 22.90
C ASP A 131 3.81 -33.64 21.52
N ARG A 132 3.76 -34.91 21.09
CA ARG A 132 3.09 -35.33 19.85
C ARG A 132 1.58 -35.08 19.90
N LEU A 133 0.92 -35.41 21.02
CA LEU A 133 -0.52 -35.18 21.21
C LEU A 133 -0.83 -33.67 21.26
N ALA A 134 -0.04 -32.90 22.02
CA ALA A 134 -0.18 -31.45 22.11
C ALA A 134 0.05 -30.75 20.77
N LEU A 135 0.99 -31.23 19.95
CA LEU A 135 1.22 -30.73 18.59
C LEU A 135 0.06 -31.10 17.64
N ALA A 136 -0.46 -32.33 17.73
CA ALA A 136 -1.61 -32.75 16.92
C ALA A 136 -2.86 -31.91 17.23
N GLU A 137 -3.18 -31.66 18.51
CA GLU A 137 -4.32 -30.84 18.89
C GLU A 137 -4.11 -29.36 18.52
N LYS A 138 -2.90 -28.81 18.64
CA LYS A 138 -2.57 -27.46 18.11
C LYS A 138 -2.83 -27.36 16.61
N LEU A 139 -2.43 -28.35 15.82
CA LEU A 139 -2.70 -28.36 14.36
C LEU A 139 -4.20 -28.47 14.05
N ARG A 140 -4.95 -29.28 14.81
CA ARG A 140 -6.41 -29.39 14.71
C ARG A 140 -7.11 -28.06 15.01
N LEU A 141 -6.77 -27.42 16.13
CA LEU A 141 -7.34 -26.13 16.54
C LEU A 141 -7.01 -25.02 15.54
N ASN A 142 -5.77 -24.94 15.06
CA ASN A 142 -5.38 -24.00 14.00
C ASN A 142 -6.18 -24.23 12.70
N SER A 143 -6.48 -25.49 12.37
CA SER A 143 -7.29 -25.84 11.18
C SER A 143 -8.76 -25.41 11.33
N LEU A 144 -9.33 -25.55 12.53
CA LEU A 144 -10.69 -25.08 12.84
C LEU A 144 -10.78 -23.54 12.81
N LEU A 145 -9.82 -22.85 13.45
CA LEU A 145 -9.74 -21.39 13.48
C LEU A 145 -9.50 -20.77 12.09
N SER A 146 -8.72 -21.45 11.23
CA SER A 146 -8.56 -21.08 9.82
C SER A 146 -9.88 -21.18 9.04
N ARG A 147 -10.63 -22.27 9.23
CA ARG A 147 -11.97 -22.45 8.62
C ARG A 147 -12.98 -21.41 9.11
N GLU A 148 -12.97 -21.07 10.40
CA GLU A 148 -13.88 -20.09 10.99
C GLU A 148 -13.54 -18.66 10.57
N SER A 149 -12.26 -18.26 10.58
CA SER A 149 -11.83 -16.96 10.06
C SER A 149 -12.14 -16.79 8.57
N ALA A 150 -12.00 -17.84 7.75
CA ALA A 150 -12.43 -17.83 6.35
C ALA A 150 -13.96 -17.67 6.21
N PHE A 151 -14.76 -18.29 7.06
CA PHE A 151 -16.22 -18.10 7.09
C PHE A 151 -16.61 -16.67 7.50
N HIS A 152 -15.95 -16.11 8.52
CA HIS A 152 -16.16 -14.72 8.93
C HIS A 152 -15.76 -13.73 7.83
N ALA A 153 -14.65 -13.95 7.13
CA ALA A 153 -14.24 -13.13 5.98
C ALA A 153 -15.28 -13.18 4.84
N LYS A 154 -15.79 -14.38 4.50
CA LYS A 154 -16.87 -14.54 3.52
C LYS A 154 -18.15 -13.80 3.95
N ARG A 155 -18.50 -13.84 5.24
CA ARG A 155 -19.68 -13.13 5.78
C ARG A 155 -19.52 -11.61 5.70
N LYS A 156 -18.34 -11.06 6.03
CA LYS A 156 -18.03 -9.63 5.87
C LYS A 156 -18.16 -9.18 4.41
N LEU A 157 -17.52 -9.88 3.49
CA LEU A 157 -17.58 -9.59 2.04
C LEU A 157 -19.02 -9.61 1.50
N LEU A 158 -19.87 -10.53 1.97
CA LEU A 158 -21.29 -10.56 1.60
C LEU A 158 -22.11 -9.40 2.21
N GLN A 159 -21.76 -8.96 3.42
CA GLN A 159 -22.38 -7.79 4.05
C GLN A 159 -21.98 -6.49 3.32
N GLU A 160 -20.69 -6.32 3.01
CA GLU A 160 -20.14 -5.20 2.23
C GLU A 160 -20.79 -5.14 0.83
N LYS A 161 -20.93 -6.28 0.14
CA LYS A 161 -21.66 -6.32 -1.14
C LYS A 161 -23.13 -5.91 -1.01
N ARG A 162 -23.79 -6.25 0.11
CA ARG A 162 -25.19 -5.87 0.35
C ARG A 162 -25.33 -4.38 0.66
N THR A 163 -24.43 -3.79 1.47
CA THR A 163 -24.46 -2.34 1.72
C THR A 163 -24.17 -1.55 0.45
N ASN A 164 -23.21 -2.00 -0.36
CA ASN A 164 -22.83 -1.31 -1.59
C ASN A 164 -23.90 -1.44 -2.69
N ALA A 165 -24.66 -2.54 -2.72
CA ALA A 165 -25.84 -2.67 -3.56
C ALA A 165 -26.94 -1.69 -3.13
N SER A 166 -27.25 -1.64 -1.82
CA SER A 166 -28.26 -0.72 -1.26
C SER A 166 -27.92 0.75 -1.54
N SER A 167 -26.65 1.16 -1.40
CA SER A 167 -26.24 2.54 -1.70
C SER A 167 -26.31 2.86 -3.20
N LEU A 168 -25.98 1.89 -4.07
CA LEU A 168 -26.11 2.07 -5.52
C LEU A 168 -27.57 2.13 -5.97
N GLU A 169 -28.46 1.35 -5.34
CA GLU A 169 -29.91 1.43 -5.53
C GLU A 169 -30.43 2.82 -5.12
N GLU A 170 -30.04 3.33 -3.95
CA GLU A 170 -30.38 4.70 -3.51
C GLU A 170 -29.84 5.78 -4.46
N GLU A 171 -28.59 5.69 -4.91
CA GLU A 171 -27.99 6.63 -5.87
C GLU A 171 -28.72 6.60 -7.22
N SER A 172 -29.10 5.42 -7.70
CA SER A 172 -29.87 5.27 -8.94
C SER A 172 -31.27 5.88 -8.83
N HIS A 173 -31.95 5.73 -7.69
CA HIS A 173 -33.25 6.37 -7.43
C HIS A 173 -33.13 7.89 -7.40
N ARG A 174 -32.13 8.43 -6.68
CA ARG A 174 -31.85 9.87 -6.61
C ARG A 174 -31.55 10.45 -8.00
N LEU A 175 -30.82 9.72 -8.85
CA LEU A 175 -30.54 10.13 -10.23
C LEU A 175 -31.79 10.07 -11.11
N GLN A 176 -32.62 9.02 -11.00
CA GLN A 176 -33.89 8.94 -11.72
C GLN A 176 -34.83 10.10 -11.33
N GLU A 177 -34.96 10.41 -10.04
CA GLU A 177 -35.74 11.55 -9.58
C GLU A 177 -35.24 12.87 -10.17
N GLN A 178 -33.92 13.07 -10.28
CA GLN A 178 -33.35 14.26 -10.90
C GLN A 178 -33.68 14.33 -12.39
N LEU A 179 -33.53 13.23 -13.14
CA LEU A 179 -33.88 13.14 -14.55
C LEU A 179 -35.39 13.37 -14.79
N GLU A 180 -36.25 12.86 -13.92
CA GLU A 180 -37.69 13.14 -13.97
C GLU A 180 -37.98 14.64 -13.73
N ARG A 181 -37.29 15.27 -12.77
CA ARG A 181 -37.45 16.71 -12.48
C ARG A 181 -36.97 17.57 -13.65
N THR A 182 -35.85 17.25 -14.28
CA THR A 182 -35.36 17.97 -15.47
C THR A 182 -36.30 17.77 -16.65
N ASN A 183 -36.73 16.55 -16.95
CA ASN A 183 -37.65 16.25 -18.05
C ASN A 183 -38.99 16.98 -17.88
N LYS A 184 -39.55 17.01 -16.65
CA LYS A 184 -40.77 17.77 -16.33
C LYS A 184 -40.55 19.28 -16.54
N ALA A 185 -39.42 19.83 -16.12
CA ALA A 185 -39.07 21.24 -16.34
C ALA A 185 -38.87 21.59 -17.83
N GLU A 186 -38.27 20.70 -18.63
CA GLU A 186 -38.09 20.89 -20.07
C GLU A 186 -39.42 20.82 -20.83
N LEU A 187 -40.32 19.90 -20.50
CA LEU A 187 -41.66 19.84 -21.06
C LEU A 187 -42.46 21.13 -20.77
N ILE A 188 -42.30 21.72 -19.58
CA ILE A 188 -42.90 23.01 -19.22
C ILE A 188 -42.30 24.14 -20.08
N LYS A 189 -40.97 24.22 -20.19
CA LYS A 189 -40.27 25.21 -21.05
C LYS A 189 -40.73 25.09 -22.51
N ALA A 190 -40.75 23.87 -23.06
CA ALA A 190 -41.19 23.59 -24.43
C ALA A 190 -42.65 23.98 -24.65
N SER A 191 -43.54 23.73 -23.67
CA SER A 191 -44.95 24.14 -23.71
C SER A 191 -45.09 25.67 -23.73
N ILE A 192 -44.31 26.40 -22.93
CA ILE A 192 -44.27 27.88 -22.92
C ILE A 192 -43.79 28.42 -24.29
N VAL A 193 -42.67 27.90 -24.81
CA VAL A 193 -42.15 28.29 -26.14
C VAL A 193 -43.17 27.99 -27.23
N ALA A 194 -43.80 26.81 -27.21
CA ALA A 194 -44.83 26.43 -28.19
C ALA A 194 -46.12 27.26 -28.07
N LYS A 195 -46.44 27.82 -26.90
CA LYS A 195 -47.51 28.83 -26.74
C LYS A 195 -47.09 30.17 -27.36
N GLY A 196 -45.88 30.65 -27.05
CA GLY A 196 -45.32 31.89 -27.64
C GLY A 196 -45.24 31.86 -29.17
N VAL A 197 -44.72 30.78 -29.75
CA VAL A 197 -44.67 30.59 -31.22
C VAL A 197 -46.08 30.54 -31.84
N ARG A 198 -47.07 29.95 -31.16
CA ARG A 198 -48.47 29.96 -31.63
C ARG A 198 -49.10 31.36 -31.56
N ALA A 199 -48.85 32.11 -30.49
CA ALA A 199 -49.29 33.50 -30.36
C ALA A 199 -48.66 34.39 -31.43
N ASN A 200 -47.34 34.30 -31.64
CA ASN A 200 -46.63 35.05 -32.68
C ASN A 200 -47.15 34.72 -34.08
N ARG A 201 -47.36 33.43 -34.39
CA ARG A 201 -47.99 33.00 -35.66
C ARG A 201 -49.42 33.53 -35.83
N ALA A 202 -50.18 33.71 -34.75
CA ALA A 202 -51.49 34.36 -34.81
C ALA A 202 -51.35 35.86 -35.06
N GLY A 203 -50.50 36.57 -34.31
CA GLY A 203 -50.22 37.99 -34.48
C GLY A 203 -49.78 38.34 -35.90
N VAL A 204 -48.87 37.57 -36.49
CA VAL A 204 -48.43 37.72 -37.89
C VAL A 204 -49.60 37.54 -38.87
N ARG A 205 -50.52 36.58 -38.65
CA ARG A 205 -51.73 36.44 -39.49
C ARG A 205 -52.70 37.62 -39.34
N HIS A 206 -52.86 38.16 -38.13
CA HIS A 206 -53.70 39.35 -37.90
C HIS A 206 -53.09 40.60 -38.55
N ALA A 207 -51.77 40.81 -38.41
CA ALA A 207 -51.04 41.89 -39.07
C ALA A 207 -51.12 41.77 -40.60
N ALA A 208 -50.89 40.58 -41.17
CA ALA A 208 -51.02 40.33 -42.61
C ALA A 208 -52.45 40.59 -43.13
N ARG A 209 -53.49 40.19 -42.39
CA ARG A 209 -54.89 40.53 -42.71
C ARG A 209 -55.14 42.03 -42.66
N LYS A 210 -54.63 42.73 -41.63
CA LYS A 210 -54.77 44.19 -41.53
C LYS A 210 -54.10 44.87 -42.74
N VAL A 211 -52.84 44.55 -43.02
CA VAL A 211 -52.11 45.06 -44.19
C VAL A 211 -52.82 44.74 -45.51
N GLN A 212 -53.51 43.60 -45.63
CA GLN A 212 -54.30 43.28 -46.83
C GLN A 212 -55.59 44.14 -46.94
N VAL A 213 -56.25 44.45 -45.83
CA VAL A 213 -57.40 45.37 -45.79
C VAL A 213 -56.95 46.81 -46.06
N ASP A 214 -55.88 47.25 -45.39
CA ASP A 214 -55.28 48.57 -45.56
C ASP A 214 -54.85 48.75 -47.03
N LYS A 215 -54.14 47.79 -47.63
CA LYS A 215 -53.80 47.82 -49.08
C LYS A 215 -55.02 47.86 -49.99
N LYS A 216 -56.12 47.17 -49.66
CA LYS A 216 -57.38 47.26 -50.44
C LYS A 216 -58.03 48.65 -50.31
N ASN A 217 -57.96 49.26 -49.14
CA ASN A 217 -58.50 50.60 -48.90
C ASN A 217 -57.62 51.66 -49.59
N THR A 218 -56.30 51.58 -49.46
CA THR A 218 -55.36 52.41 -50.23
C THR A 218 -55.55 52.22 -51.73
N ALA A 219 -55.73 51.00 -52.24
CA ALA A 219 -56.02 50.78 -53.66
C ALA A 219 -57.34 51.41 -54.12
N LYS A 220 -58.39 51.43 -53.27
CA LYS A 220 -59.63 52.16 -53.55
C LYS A 220 -59.45 53.68 -53.52
N MET A 221 -58.75 54.21 -52.51
CA MET A 221 -58.46 55.64 -52.41
C MET A 221 -57.60 56.10 -53.58
N MET A 222 -56.50 55.40 -53.88
CA MET A 222 -55.66 55.65 -55.05
C MET A 222 -56.41 55.49 -56.37
N ALA A 223 -57.45 54.65 -56.47
CA ALA A 223 -58.28 54.56 -57.67
C ALA A 223 -59.24 55.76 -57.81
N TYR A 224 -59.86 56.19 -56.71
CA TYR A 224 -60.71 57.39 -56.67
C TYR A 224 -59.91 58.68 -56.85
N GLU A 225 -58.75 58.80 -56.20
CA GLU A 225 -57.79 59.88 -56.38
C GLU A 225 -57.23 59.86 -57.80
N LYS A 226 -56.83 58.70 -58.35
CA LYS A 226 -56.44 58.61 -59.77
C LYS A 226 -57.59 58.99 -60.72
N GLN A 227 -58.84 58.68 -60.42
CA GLN A 227 -59.97 59.12 -61.24
C GLN A 227 -60.14 60.64 -61.15
N LYS A 228 -60.21 61.19 -59.93
CA LYS A 228 -60.32 62.63 -59.67
C LYS A 228 -59.12 63.42 -60.19
N ASP A 229 -57.94 62.81 -60.20
CA ASP A 229 -56.72 63.39 -60.75
C ASP A 229 -56.63 63.16 -62.26
N HIS A 230 -57.31 62.18 -62.86
CA HIS A 230 -57.54 62.18 -64.32
C HIS A 230 -58.53 63.29 -64.72
N GLU A 231 -59.59 63.51 -63.95
CA GLU A 231 -60.53 64.62 -64.13
C GLU A 231 -59.77 65.96 -63.99
N ARG A 232 -59.03 66.17 -62.90
CA ARG A 232 -58.16 67.35 -62.70
C ARG A 232 -57.01 67.44 -63.70
N ILE A 233 -56.42 66.35 -64.19
CA ILE A 233 -55.35 66.42 -65.20
C ILE A 233 -55.95 66.77 -66.57
N ASN A 234 -57.22 66.45 -66.85
CA ASN A 234 -57.90 67.03 -68.00
C ASN A 234 -58.10 68.55 -67.78
N GLU A 235 -58.69 68.97 -66.65
CA GLU A 235 -58.87 70.38 -66.28
C GLU A 235 -57.54 71.17 -66.22
N GLN A 236 -56.45 70.55 -65.76
CA GLN A 236 -55.12 71.15 -65.63
C GLN A 236 -54.27 70.98 -66.88
N LEU A 237 -54.54 70.03 -67.77
CA LEU A 237 -54.03 70.16 -69.15
C LEU A 237 -54.75 71.32 -69.83
N ASP A 238 -56.02 71.59 -69.51
CA ASP A 238 -56.74 72.76 -70.03
C ASP A 238 -56.35 74.08 -69.32
N GLU A 239 -55.91 74.08 -68.05
CA GLU A 239 -55.40 75.26 -67.32
C GLU A 239 -53.88 75.48 -67.42
N ASP A 240 -53.06 74.44 -67.50
CA ASP A 240 -51.59 74.56 -67.52
C ASP A 240 -51.05 74.78 -68.94
N ARG A 241 -51.87 74.47 -69.97
CA ARG A 241 -51.84 75.18 -71.27
C ARG A 241 -51.96 76.71 -71.12
N ARG A 242 -52.51 77.23 -70.01
CA ARG A 242 -52.59 78.66 -69.64
C ARG A 242 -51.56 79.09 -68.59
N LYS A 243 -51.12 78.19 -67.69
CA LYS A 243 -50.25 78.50 -66.53
C LYS A 243 -48.76 78.16 -66.71
N LYS A 244 -48.35 77.26 -67.62
CA LYS A 244 -46.93 77.21 -68.06
C LYS A 244 -46.48 78.51 -68.72
N ALA A 245 -47.41 79.33 -69.23
CA ALA A 245 -47.14 80.70 -69.67
C ALA A 245 -46.71 81.67 -68.52
N SER A 246 -46.90 81.31 -67.24
CA SER A 246 -46.69 82.20 -66.09
C SER A 246 -45.40 81.93 -65.28
N ILE A 247 -45.28 80.80 -64.57
CA ILE A 247 -44.31 80.63 -63.44
C ILE A 247 -42.84 80.34 -63.84
N ILE A 248 -42.50 80.49 -65.11
CA ILE A 248 -41.14 80.57 -65.69
C ILE A 248 -40.20 81.67 -65.04
N LYS A 249 -40.60 82.35 -63.94
CA LYS A 249 -40.08 83.71 -63.59
C LYS A 249 -39.50 83.93 -62.16
N ARG A 250 -39.50 82.97 -61.22
CA ARG A 250 -38.73 83.02 -59.93
C ARG A 250 -37.98 81.71 -59.69
N ILE A 251 -38.25 80.98 -58.61
CA ILE A 251 -37.45 79.83 -58.10
C ILE A 251 -35.96 80.12 -57.73
N ARG A 252 -35.46 81.36 -57.83
CA ARG A 252 -34.03 81.76 -57.64
C ARG A 252 -33.52 81.87 -56.12
N SER A 253 -33.28 80.80 -55.26
CA SER A 253 -32.92 80.77 -53.74
C SER A 253 -32.46 79.41 -53.04
N GLU A 254 -32.02 79.09 -51.74
CA GLU A 254 -31.28 79.64 -50.49
C GLU A 254 -31.10 78.58 -49.24
N GLU A 255 -30.29 78.80 -48.12
CA GLU A 255 -30.22 78.22 -46.65
C GLU A 255 -29.29 77.03 -46.01
N GLU A 256 -28.81 77.06 -44.69
CA GLU A 256 -28.07 76.01 -43.76
C GLU A 256 -27.74 76.46 -42.23
N ALA A 257 -27.10 75.89 -41.11
CA ALA A 257 -26.59 74.57 -40.43
C ALA A 257 -26.00 74.70 -38.89
N TRP A 258 -25.60 73.66 -38.03
CA TRP A 258 -25.06 73.75 -36.55
C TRP A 258 -24.30 72.51 -35.78
N LEU A 259 -23.77 72.56 -34.47
CA LEU A 259 -22.80 71.60 -33.67
C LEU A 259 -22.89 71.55 -32.02
N LEU A 260 -22.16 70.94 -30.97
CA LEU A 260 -21.11 69.86 -30.53
C LEU A 260 -20.96 69.46 -28.93
N GLU A 261 -19.92 68.71 -28.35
CA GLU A 261 -19.80 68.06 -26.91
C GLU A 261 -18.37 67.74 -26.16
N LYS A 262 -18.21 67.36 -24.79
CA LYS A 262 -17.04 66.60 -24.04
C LYS A 262 -17.04 66.17 -22.46
N GLU A 263 -15.92 65.68 -21.78
CA GLU A 263 -15.72 64.81 -20.48
C GLU A 263 -14.44 65.10 -19.50
N ASN A 264 -13.79 64.41 -18.44
CA ASN A 264 -13.76 63.12 -17.57
C ASN A 264 -12.73 63.03 -16.28
N TYR A 265 -12.73 61.99 -15.32
CA TYR A 265 -11.61 61.21 -14.52
C TYR A 265 -10.94 61.41 -13.02
N PRO A 266 -10.77 60.39 -12.04
CA PRO A 266 -10.01 60.41 -10.66
C PRO A 266 -9.34 59.09 -9.90
N ARG A 267 -8.49 59.08 -8.75
CA ARG A 267 -7.93 57.85 -7.89
C ARG A 267 -7.03 57.97 -6.49
N PRO A 268 -6.76 56.93 -5.57
CA PRO A 268 -5.98 56.92 -4.19
C PRO A 268 -5.04 55.67 -3.62
N TYR A 269 -4.37 55.64 -2.37
CA TYR A 269 -3.49 54.49 -1.71
C TYR A 269 -3.01 54.48 -0.12
N ASP A 270 -2.24 53.47 0.50
CA ASP A 270 -1.77 53.17 2.00
C ASP A 270 -0.55 52.08 2.24
N PRO A 271 0.06 51.41 3.37
CA PRO A 271 0.41 51.40 4.91
C PRO A 271 1.98 51.10 5.35
N THR A 272 2.68 50.53 6.46
CA THR A 272 2.70 49.80 7.88
C THR A 272 4.13 49.89 8.69
N ASP A 273 4.84 49.21 9.73
CA ASP A 273 4.97 48.09 10.84
C ASP A 273 6.36 48.19 11.77
N ILE A 274 7.03 47.51 12.82
CA ILE A 274 7.04 46.45 14.02
C ILE A 274 8.37 46.35 15.02
N PRO A 275 8.51 45.57 16.22
CA PRO A 275 9.59 45.63 17.37
C PRO A 275 10.25 44.35 18.21
N GLY A 276 11.14 44.46 19.31
CA GLY A 276 11.84 43.39 20.27
C GLY A 276 12.76 43.85 21.55
N TYR A 277 13.58 43.23 22.52
CA TYR A 277 14.08 41.89 23.19
C TYR A 277 15.03 41.96 24.56
N GLY A 278 15.57 40.89 25.34
CA GLY A 278 16.52 40.96 26.61
C GLY A 278 17.13 39.68 27.48
N LEU A 279 18.05 39.76 28.57
CA LEU A 279 18.77 38.67 29.47
C LEU A 279 19.60 39.08 30.84
N LEU A 280 20.21 38.18 31.72
CA LEU A 280 21.22 38.36 32.91
C LEU A 280 21.95 37.01 33.45
N SER A 281 22.87 36.70 34.47
CA SER A 281 23.72 37.23 35.66
C SER A 281 24.87 36.23 36.26
N GLU A 282 25.68 36.48 37.38
CA GLU A 282 26.91 35.70 37.93
C GLU A 282 27.35 35.70 39.49
N MET A 283 28.59 35.22 39.92
CA MET A 283 29.31 35.46 41.24
C MET A 283 30.91 35.30 41.27
N SER A 284 31.61 35.46 42.44
CA SER A 284 32.99 36.03 42.62
C SER A 284 34.24 35.10 42.90
N LEU A 285 35.46 35.69 42.99
CA LEU A 285 36.79 35.07 42.74
C LEU A 285 37.77 34.89 43.92
N ALA A 286 37.85 35.79 44.92
CA ALA A 286 38.95 35.77 45.90
C ALA A 286 38.96 34.49 46.76
N GLU A 287 37.79 34.07 47.21
CA GLU A 287 37.57 32.85 48.00
C GLU A 287 38.05 31.56 47.33
N LEU A 288 38.20 31.57 46.00
CA LEU A 288 38.64 30.40 45.23
C LEU A 288 40.13 30.10 45.44
N LYS A 289 40.95 31.09 45.83
CA LYS A 289 42.41 30.97 45.88
C LYS A 289 42.93 30.29 47.16
N GLU A 290 42.39 30.63 48.33
CA GLU A 290 42.83 30.05 49.60
C GLU A 290 42.36 28.60 49.76
N ARG A 291 41.08 28.33 49.41
CA ARG A 291 40.53 26.98 49.28
C ARG A 291 41.44 26.07 48.42
N LEU A 292 41.98 26.62 47.32
CA LEU A 292 42.86 25.91 46.39
C LEU A 292 44.27 25.62 46.94
N PHE A 293 44.82 26.44 47.84
CA PHE A 293 46.14 26.15 48.44
C PHE A 293 46.08 24.97 49.42
N LEU A 294 45.14 24.98 50.36
CA LEU A 294 44.98 23.92 51.36
C LEU A 294 44.70 22.56 50.71
N LEU A 295 43.86 22.54 49.67
CA LEU A 295 43.60 21.35 48.86
C LEU A 295 44.88 20.78 48.22
N ARG A 296 45.86 21.60 47.82
CA ARG A 296 47.11 21.10 47.19
C ARG A 296 47.99 20.33 48.17
N GLN A 297 48.11 20.78 49.42
CA GLN A 297 48.92 20.10 50.43
C GLN A 297 48.27 18.80 50.91
N GLN A 298 46.94 18.79 51.09
CA GLN A 298 46.21 17.56 51.42
C GLN A 298 46.33 16.52 50.30
N ASN A 299 46.26 16.96 49.03
CA ASN A 299 46.40 16.07 47.88
C ASN A 299 47.79 15.42 47.76
N SER A 300 48.89 16.10 48.11
CA SER A 300 50.24 15.54 47.93
C SER A 300 50.52 14.34 48.83
N ILE A 301 50.09 14.39 50.10
CA ILE A 301 50.20 13.26 51.05
C ILE A 301 49.35 12.08 50.56
N ILE A 302 48.09 12.35 50.21
CA ILE A 302 47.15 11.34 49.68
C ILE A 302 47.69 10.65 48.40
N LEU A 303 48.43 11.38 47.56
CA LEU A 303 49.09 10.81 46.38
C LEU A 303 50.26 9.89 46.73
N ALA A 304 51.07 10.22 47.74
CA ALA A 304 52.22 9.43 48.15
C ALA A 304 51.81 8.02 48.64
N ASP A 305 50.75 7.92 49.44
CA ASP A 305 50.27 6.63 49.94
C ASP A 305 49.57 5.81 48.84
N LYS A 306 48.76 6.45 48.00
CA LYS A 306 48.19 5.80 46.79
C LYS A 306 49.28 5.21 45.88
N ILE A 307 50.45 5.84 45.77
CA ILE A 307 51.58 5.31 44.99
C ILE A 307 52.15 4.02 45.63
N LYS A 308 52.23 3.94 46.97
CA LYS A 308 52.64 2.73 47.69
C LYS A 308 51.64 1.59 47.46
N ASP A 309 50.35 1.85 47.66
CA ASP A 309 49.28 0.87 47.45
C ASP A 309 49.28 0.33 46.02
N ILE A 310 49.40 1.21 45.03
CA ILE A 310 49.50 0.84 43.61
C ILE A 310 50.73 -0.04 43.34
N LYS A 311 51.86 0.17 44.03
CA LYS A 311 53.05 -0.69 43.90
C LYS A 311 52.79 -2.08 44.47
N CYS A 312 52.24 -2.20 45.68
CA CYS A 312 51.91 -3.49 46.30
C CYS A 312 50.84 -4.26 45.51
N GLN A 313 49.81 -3.57 45.02
CA GLN A 313 48.78 -4.16 44.15
C GLN A 313 49.30 -4.56 42.77
N ARG A 314 50.39 -3.97 42.27
CA ARG A 314 51.03 -4.41 41.02
C ARG A 314 51.85 -5.67 41.25
N GLN A 315 52.61 -5.73 42.34
CA GLN A 315 53.47 -6.86 42.68
C GLN A 315 52.65 -8.15 42.87
N THR A 316 51.64 -8.11 43.74
CA THR A 316 50.71 -9.24 43.97
C THR A 316 49.98 -9.72 42.71
N LYS A 317 49.61 -8.80 41.81
CA LYS A 317 49.02 -9.17 40.51
C LYS A 317 50.04 -9.90 39.62
N ILE A 318 51.30 -9.48 39.59
CA ILE A 318 52.36 -10.15 38.82
C ILE A 318 52.60 -11.55 39.38
N GLU A 319 52.73 -11.70 40.70
CA GLU A 319 52.95 -12.98 41.38
C GLU A 319 51.84 -13.98 41.02
N ASN A 320 50.58 -13.64 41.26
CA ASN A 320 49.42 -14.46 40.88
C ASN A 320 49.43 -14.85 39.40
N ILE A 321 49.80 -13.95 38.49
CA ILE A 321 49.88 -14.24 37.05
C ILE A 321 50.99 -15.26 36.74
N THR A 322 52.15 -15.17 37.40
CA THR A 322 53.23 -16.17 37.21
C THR A 322 52.85 -17.55 37.76
N GLU A 323 52.05 -17.62 38.82
CA GLU A 323 51.53 -18.88 39.35
C GLU A 323 50.51 -19.52 38.40
N LEU A 324 49.55 -18.74 37.89
CA LEU A 324 48.61 -19.23 36.87
C LEU A 324 49.34 -19.70 35.60
N GLN A 325 50.43 -19.02 35.19
CA GLN A 325 51.26 -19.48 34.07
C GLN A 325 51.93 -20.85 34.34
N LYS A 326 52.43 -21.10 35.56
CA LYS A 326 52.99 -22.41 35.96
C LYS A 326 51.91 -23.49 35.90
N LEU A 327 50.74 -23.25 36.52
CA LEU A 327 49.62 -24.20 36.54
C LEU A 327 49.11 -24.54 35.13
N ILE A 328 48.95 -23.52 34.27
CA ILE A 328 48.58 -23.69 32.85
C ILE A 328 49.63 -24.50 32.09
N SER A 329 50.92 -24.31 32.38
CA SER A 329 52.00 -25.10 31.78
C SER A 329 51.91 -26.58 32.20
N CYS A 330 51.76 -26.85 33.49
CA CYS A 330 51.55 -28.20 34.02
C CYS A 330 50.34 -28.89 33.38
N PHE A 331 49.18 -28.22 33.30
CA PHE A 331 47.97 -28.77 32.69
C PHE A 331 48.15 -29.05 31.18
N LYS A 332 48.83 -28.15 30.45
CA LYS A 332 49.18 -28.35 29.03
C LYS A 332 50.09 -29.56 28.83
N ASN A 333 51.09 -29.73 29.70
CA ASN A 333 52.02 -30.85 29.63
C ASN A 333 51.34 -32.20 29.93
N ALA A 334 50.50 -32.26 30.97
CA ALA A 334 49.69 -33.45 31.26
C ALA A 334 48.71 -33.79 30.10
N LYS A 335 48.10 -32.76 29.50
CA LYS A 335 47.22 -32.89 28.33
C LYS A 335 47.96 -33.24 27.03
N ALA A 336 49.28 -33.02 26.96
CA ALA A 336 50.13 -33.49 25.87
C ALA A 336 50.55 -34.94 26.08
N ALA A 337 50.99 -35.30 27.29
CA ALA A 337 51.40 -36.66 27.66
C ALA A 337 50.26 -37.69 27.50
N SER A 338 49.03 -37.31 27.87
CA SER A 338 47.82 -38.13 27.64
C SER A 338 47.35 -38.19 26.17
N ARG A 339 48.02 -37.49 25.25
CA ARG A 339 47.73 -37.49 23.81
C ARG A 339 48.83 -38.13 22.96
N SER A 340 50.07 -38.23 23.46
CA SER A 340 51.06 -39.13 22.90
C SER A 340 50.65 -40.57 23.20
N PRO A 341 50.44 -41.44 22.20
CA PRO A 341 50.29 -42.87 22.45
C PRO A 341 51.56 -43.40 23.12
N SER A 342 51.41 -44.29 24.10
CA SER A 342 52.49 -45.20 24.47
C SER A 342 52.90 -45.99 23.23
N LYS A 343 54.18 -45.96 22.90
CA LYS A 343 54.78 -46.83 21.88
C LYS A 343 55.03 -48.22 22.44
#